data_AF-A0A935J309-F1
#
_entry.id   AF-A0A935J309-F1
#
_cell.length_a   1.000
_cell.length_b   1.000
_cell.length_c   1.000
_cell.angle_alpha   90.00
_cell.angle_beta   90.00
_cell.angle_gamma   90.00
#
_symmetry.space_group_name_H-M   'P 1'
#
loop_
_entity.id
_entity.type
_entity.pdbx_description
1 polymer ?
#
loop_
_entity_poly.entity_id
_entity_poly.type
_entity_poly.pdbx_seq_one_letter_code
_entity_poly.pdbx_strand_id
1 'polypeptide(L)'
;MKMMIRAFAILAWLVLGSSVSYAQTLTAGQAQKSAQADAFLDYEKALITGGLDAATPYMTPEKLAELNGMRKSFGEDGFKQFLDRMRGGARDMARRKQIEKVEVKGDYAVLEARDGPHSVTVQYLAKTKDGWKVDIRR
;
A
#
# COMPACT_ATOMS: atom_id res chain seq x y z
N MET A 1 60.15 -14.04 12.02
CA MET A 1 59.30 -13.54 13.13
C MET A 1 58.92 -12.09 12.86
N LYS A 2 57.67 -11.71 13.17
CA LYS A 2 57.01 -10.39 13.09
C LYS A 2 56.59 -9.96 11.67
N MET A 3 55.36 -10.27 11.23
CA MET A 3 54.11 -9.49 11.45
C MET A 3 54.30 -7.99 11.17
N MET A 4 53.71 -7.46 10.09
CA MET A 4 52.46 -6.69 10.15
C MET A 4 52.06 -6.17 8.76
N ILE A 5 50.89 -6.63 8.33
CA ILE A 5 50.08 -6.12 7.23
C ILE A 5 49.52 -4.76 7.66
N ARG A 6 49.43 -3.79 6.73
CA ARG A 6 48.26 -2.92 6.46
C ARG A 6 48.67 -1.51 6.03
N ALA A 7 48.33 -1.15 4.79
CA ALA A 7 47.59 0.08 4.48
C ALA A 7 47.30 0.14 2.97
N PHE A 8 46.38 -0.71 2.49
CA PHE A 8 45.71 -0.45 1.21
C PHE A 8 44.73 0.70 1.44
N ALA A 9 45.16 1.92 1.13
CA ALA A 9 44.31 3.09 1.06
C ALA A 9 43.46 3.00 -0.22
N ILE A 10 42.32 2.33 -0.15
CA ILE A 10 41.31 2.38 -1.21
C ILE A 10 40.42 3.57 -0.92
N LEU A 11 40.71 4.64 -1.65
CA LEU A 11 39.91 5.84 -1.81
C LEU A 11 38.60 5.44 -2.52
N ALA A 12 37.60 4.98 -1.77
CA ALA A 12 36.27 4.70 -2.32
C ALA A 12 35.57 6.04 -2.56
N TRP A 13 35.55 6.42 -3.84
CA TRP A 13 34.86 7.59 -4.34
C TRP A 13 33.37 7.56 -3.99
N LEU A 14 32.92 8.73 -3.55
CA LEU A 14 31.57 9.16 -3.26
C LEU A 14 30.64 8.86 -4.45
N VAL A 15 29.85 7.77 -4.39
CA VAL A 15 28.69 7.61 -5.29
C VAL A 15 27.54 8.40 -4.68
N LEU A 16 27.38 9.63 -5.17
CA LEU A 16 26.19 10.45 -4.96
C LEU A 16 24.96 9.62 -5.30
N GLY A 17 24.12 9.39 -4.28
CA GLY A 17 22.90 8.60 -4.36
C GLY A 17 21.85 9.26 -5.24
N SER A 18 21.92 9.02 -6.54
CA SER A 18 20.74 8.98 -7.39
C SER A 18 20.18 7.56 -7.31
N SER A 19 19.24 7.34 -6.40
CA SER A 19 18.40 6.14 -6.46
C SER A 19 17.66 6.19 -7.79
N VAL A 20 18.16 5.47 -8.80
CA VAL A 20 17.34 5.13 -9.95
C VAL A 20 16.19 4.31 -9.37
N SER A 21 15.03 4.94 -9.21
CA SER A 21 13.79 4.25 -8.83
C SER A 21 13.38 3.37 -10.01
N TYR A 22 14.01 2.22 -10.13
CA TYR A 22 13.51 1.15 -10.98
C TYR A 22 12.14 0.76 -10.44
N ALA A 23 11.14 0.79 -11.33
CA ALA A 23 9.83 0.26 -11.00
C ALA A 23 10.00 -1.24 -10.72
N GLN A 24 9.61 -1.68 -9.52
CA GLN A 24 9.64 -3.08 -9.11
C GLN A 24 8.23 -3.63 -9.17
N THR A 25 8.03 -4.68 -9.98
CA THR A 25 6.77 -5.42 -10.01
C THR A 25 6.88 -6.68 -9.14
N LEU A 26 6.06 -6.75 -8.10
CA LEU A 26 5.86 -7.94 -7.27
C LEU A 26 4.62 -8.68 -7.75
N THR A 27 4.68 -10.00 -7.85
CA THR A 27 3.55 -10.83 -8.28
C THR A 27 3.26 -11.96 -7.30
N ALA A 28 2.03 -12.47 -7.31
CA ALA A 28 1.58 -13.62 -6.54
C ALA A 28 2.08 -13.58 -5.08
N GLY A 29 2.79 -14.62 -4.61
CA GLY A 29 3.26 -14.71 -3.23
C GLY A 29 4.15 -13.56 -2.77
N GLN A 30 4.87 -12.87 -3.68
CA GLN A 30 5.65 -11.68 -3.33
C GLN A 30 4.76 -10.47 -3.11
N ALA A 31 3.76 -10.26 -3.98
CA ALA A 31 2.76 -9.21 -3.82
C ALA A 31 1.99 -9.39 -2.51
N GLN A 32 1.57 -10.63 -2.23
CA GLN A 32 0.81 -10.99 -1.03
C GLN A 32 1.58 -10.83 0.27
N LYS A 33 2.92 -10.83 0.26
CA LYS A 33 3.78 -10.67 1.44
C LYS A 33 4.43 -9.28 1.52
N SER A 34 4.03 -8.37 0.64
CA SER A 34 4.60 -7.02 0.57
C SER A 34 4.05 -6.12 1.68
N ALA A 35 4.84 -5.12 2.08
CA ALA A 35 4.39 -4.11 3.04
C ALA A 35 3.21 -3.28 2.53
N GLN A 36 3.09 -3.14 1.20
CA GLN A 36 1.97 -2.48 0.54
C GLN A 36 0.68 -3.28 0.69
N ALA A 37 0.76 -4.61 0.55
CA ALA A 37 -0.37 -5.49 0.82
C ALA A 37 -0.81 -5.42 2.29
N ASP A 38 0.14 -5.40 3.22
CA ASP A 38 -0.18 -5.24 4.65
C ASP A 38 -0.90 -3.92 4.93
N ALA A 39 -0.37 -2.79 4.42
CA ALA A 39 -0.99 -1.49 4.59
C ALA A 39 -2.42 -1.41 4.00
N PHE A 40 -2.62 -2.01 2.83
CA PHE A 40 -3.94 -2.09 2.21
C PHE A 40 -4.94 -2.90 3.05
N LEU A 41 -4.52 -4.06 3.56
CA LEU A 41 -5.37 -4.94 4.35
C LEU A 41 -5.71 -4.32 5.71
N ASP A 42 -4.76 -3.64 6.36
CA ASP A 42 -5.01 -2.91 7.60
C ASP A 42 -6.01 -1.77 7.40
N TYR A 43 -5.88 -1.01 6.30
CA TYR A 43 -6.85 0.00 5.90
C TYR A 43 -8.24 -0.60 5.69
N GLU A 44 -8.38 -1.67 4.88
CA GLU A 44 -9.69 -2.28 4.61
C GLU A 44 -10.34 -2.79 5.90
N LYS A 45 -9.55 -3.47 6.75
CA LYS A 45 -10.01 -3.98 8.05
C LYS A 45 -10.50 -2.85 8.95
N ALA A 46 -9.73 -1.77 9.08
CA ALA A 46 -10.09 -0.62 9.88
C ALA A 46 -11.36 0.07 9.36
N LEU A 47 -11.45 0.28 8.04
CA LEU A 47 -12.60 0.89 7.39
C LEU A 47 -13.88 0.06 7.57
N ILE A 48 -13.76 -1.26 7.40
CA ILE A 48 -14.89 -2.19 7.56
C ILE A 48 -15.39 -2.24 9.01
N THR A 49 -14.46 -2.28 9.97
CA THR A 49 -14.78 -2.54 11.39
C THR A 49 -15.20 -1.28 12.13
N GLY A 50 -14.47 -0.18 11.93
CA GLY A 50 -14.64 1.07 12.67
C GLY A 50 -14.96 2.29 11.81
N GLY A 51 -15.20 2.10 10.50
CA GLY A 51 -15.54 3.19 9.60
C GLY A 51 -14.38 4.14 9.33
N LEU A 52 -14.71 5.36 8.88
CA LEU A 52 -13.73 6.32 8.39
C LEU A 52 -12.73 6.77 9.46
N ASP A 53 -13.21 6.98 10.69
CA ASP A 53 -12.37 7.45 11.80
C ASP A 53 -11.30 6.41 12.14
N ALA A 54 -11.67 5.12 12.19
CA ALA A 54 -10.72 4.03 12.45
C ALA A 54 -9.73 3.83 11.30
N ALA A 55 -10.14 4.07 10.06
CA ALA A 55 -9.29 3.92 8.88
C ALA A 55 -8.31 5.09 8.66
N THR A 56 -8.58 6.25 9.26
CA THR A 56 -7.82 7.50 9.07
C THR A 56 -6.30 7.34 9.22
N PRO A 57 -5.75 6.57 10.17
CA PRO A 57 -4.29 6.38 10.31
C PRO A 57 -3.63 5.70 9.10
N TYR A 58 -4.39 4.91 8.32
CA TYR A 58 -3.91 4.05 7.25
C TYR A 58 -4.03 4.66 5.85
N MET A 59 -4.46 5.92 5.76
CA MET A 59 -4.67 6.62 4.49
C MET A 59 -3.99 7.97 4.45
N THR A 60 -3.76 8.50 3.26
CA THR A 60 -3.28 9.87 3.06
C THR A 60 -4.39 10.89 3.33
N PRO A 61 -4.06 12.16 3.62
CA PRO A 61 -5.05 13.23 3.73
C PRO A 61 -5.92 13.36 2.47
N GLU A 62 -5.34 13.14 1.29
CA GLU A 62 -6.04 13.16 0.00
C GLU A 62 -7.09 12.05 -0.08
N LYS A 63 -6.73 10.83 0.34
CA LYS A 63 -7.67 9.71 0.39
C LYS A 63 -8.79 9.93 1.41
N LEU A 64 -8.46 10.52 2.56
CA LEU A 64 -9.45 10.90 3.57
C LEU A 64 -10.44 11.95 3.02
N ALA A 65 -9.95 12.93 2.27
CA ALA A 65 -10.79 13.92 1.62
C ALA A 65 -11.73 13.28 0.59
N GLU A 66 -11.24 12.33 -0.22
CA GLU A 66 -12.06 11.57 -1.18
C GLU A 66 -13.21 10.82 -0.48
N LEU A 67 -12.91 10.06 0.57
CA LEU A 67 -13.93 9.29 1.29
C LEU A 67 -14.93 10.20 2.03
N ASN A 68 -14.48 11.33 2.57
CA ASN A 68 -15.38 12.34 3.12
C ASN A 68 -16.28 12.95 2.05
N GLY A 69 -15.75 13.20 0.85
CA GLY A 69 -16.52 13.64 -0.31
C GLY A 69 -17.59 12.62 -0.69
N MET A 70 -17.23 11.34 -0.78
CA MET A 70 -18.18 10.25 -1.02
C MET A 70 -19.26 10.18 0.05
N ARG A 71 -18.89 10.24 1.33
CA ARG A 71 -19.85 10.25 2.45
C ARG A 71 -20.83 11.42 2.34
N LYS A 72 -20.33 12.62 2.01
CA LYS A 72 -21.17 13.81 1.80
C LYS A 72 -22.10 13.66 0.61
N SER A 73 -21.63 13.08 -0.50
CA SER A 73 -22.43 12.88 -1.71
C SER A 73 -23.47 11.77 -1.58
N PHE A 74 -23.14 10.67 -0.91
CA PHE A 74 -24.05 9.52 -0.73
C PHE A 74 -25.01 9.71 0.46
N GLY A 75 -24.68 10.61 1.38
CA GLY A 75 -25.28 10.65 2.71
C GLY A 75 -24.78 9.50 3.59
N GLU A 76 -25.05 9.59 4.90
CA GLU A 76 -24.61 8.59 5.88
C GLU A 76 -25.13 7.18 5.57
N ASP A 77 -26.40 7.06 5.16
CA ASP A 77 -26.99 5.76 4.82
C ASP A 77 -26.35 5.14 3.57
N GLY A 78 -26.11 5.95 2.53
CA GLY A 78 -25.44 5.47 1.31
C GLY A 78 -23.98 5.09 1.56
N PHE A 79 -23.28 5.83 2.42
CA PHE A 79 -21.93 5.48 2.86
C PHE A 79 -21.91 4.19 3.69
N LYS A 80 -22.90 4.00 4.57
CA LYS A 80 -23.07 2.75 5.32
C LYS A 80 -23.31 1.56 4.39
N GLN A 81 -24.18 1.70 3.38
CA GLN A 81 -24.39 0.66 2.37
C GLN A 81 -23.12 0.33 1.58
N PHE A 82 -22.30 1.34 1.28
CA PHE A 82 -20.98 1.14 0.67
C PHE A 82 -20.07 0.28 1.57
N LEU A 83 -20.00 0.60 2.87
CA LEU A 83 -19.23 -0.20 3.83
C LEU A 83 -19.80 -1.61 4.02
N ASP A 84 -21.13 -1.76 4.01
CA ASP A 84 -21.80 -3.07 4.08
C ASP A 84 -21.49 -3.94 2.86
N ARG A 85 -21.35 -3.33 1.67
CA ARG A 85 -20.89 -4.06 0.49
C ARG A 85 -19.44 -4.52 0.63
N MET A 86 -18.55 -3.68 1.15
CA MET A 86 -17.17 -4.08 1.45
C MET A 86 -17.13 -5.21 2.48
N ARG A 87 -17.99 -5.17 3.50
CA ARG A 87 -18.10 -6.20 4.54
C ARG A 87 -18.42 -7.58 4.00
N GLY A 88 -19.20 -7.67 2.93
CA GLY A 88 -19.59 -8.91 2.26
C GLY A 88 -18.52 -9.51 1.33
N GLY A 89 -17.42 -8.79 1.09
CA GLY A 89 -16.29 -9.26 0.30
C GLY A 89 -15.38 -10.25 1.04
N ALA A 90 -14.34 -10.71 0.35
CA ALA A 90 -13.29 -11.52 0.97
C ALA A 90 -12.57 -10.76 2.08
N ARG A 91 -12.13 -11.47 3.12
CA ARG A 91 -11.48 -10.90 4.31
C ARG A 91 -10.17 -11.57 4.64
N ASP A 92 -9.34 -10.87 5.42
CA ASP A 92 -8.10 -11.38 6.01
C ASP A 92 -7.26 -12.16 4.99
N MET A 93 -7.02 -13.45 5.23
CA MET A 93 -6.23 -14.30 4.35
C MET A 93 -6.89 -14.55 2.98
N ALA A 94 -8.22 -14.58 2.90
CA ALA A 94 -8.90 -14.70 1.61
C ALA A 94 -8.70 -13.43 0.77
N ARG A 95 -8.79 -12.26 1.41
CA ARG A 95 -8.51 -10.96 0.77
C ARG A 95 -7.04 -10.86 0.34
N ARG A 96 -6.11 -11.29 1.20
CA ARG A 96 -4.70 -11.35 0.87
C ARG A 96 -4.43 -12.21 -0.36
N LYS A 97 -5.05 -13.38 -0.47
CA LYS A 97 -4.90 -14.27 -1.64
C LYS A 97 -5.38 -13.65 -2.95
N GLN A 98 -6.30 -12.68 -2.90
CA GLN A 98 -6.77 -11.96 -4.09
C GLN A 98 -5.74 -10.95 -4.60
N ILE A 99 -4.74 -10.56 -3.81
CA ILE A 99 -3.69 -9.63 -4.23
C ILE A 99 -2.78 -10.35 -5.23
N GLU A 100 -2.81 -9.91 -6.49
CA GLU A 100 -2.10 -10.55 -7.59
C GLU A 100 -0.80 -9.84 -7.94
N LYS A 101 -0.81 -8.50 -7.84
CA LYS A 101 0.30 -7.66 -8.30
C LYS A 101 0.44 -6.42 -7.42
N VAL A 102 1.68 -6.03 -7.15
CA VAL A 102 2.03 -4.74 -6.59
C VAL A 102 3.17 -4.14 -7.43
N GLU A 103 2.92 -3.00 -8.05
CA GLU A 103 3.93 -2.22 -8.76
C GLU A 103 4.43 -1.10 -7.86
N VAL A 104 5.71 -1.07 -7.56
CA VAL A 104 6.33 -0.08 -6.68
C VAL A 104 7.25 0.83 -7.51
N LYS A 105 7.03 2.13 -7.44
CA LYS A 105 7.82 3.16 -8.14
C LYS A 105 8.21 4.27 -7.15
N GLY A 106 9.40 4.13 -6.57
CA GLY A 106 9.87 5.05 -5.54
C GLY A 106 8.95 5.06 -4.32
N ASP A 107 8.35 6.20 -4.04
CA ASP A 107 7.43 6.39 -2.92
C ASP A 107 5.96 6.12 -3.26
N TYR A 108 5.69 5.52 -4.42
CA TYR A 108 4.35 5.16 -4.87
C TYR A 108 4.22 3.69 -5.14
N ALA A 109 3.03 3.14 -4.94
CA ALA A 109 2.70 1.81 -5.37
C ALA A 109 1.27 1.70 -5.90
N VAL A 110 1.07 0.75 -6.81
CA VAL A 110 -0.25 0.35 -7.31
C VAL A 110 -0.42 -1.13 -6.98
N LEU A 111 -1.46 -1.44 -6.23
CA LEU A 111 -1.84 -2.78 -5.84
C LEU A 111 -3.08 -3.21 -6.64
N GLU A 112 -3.04 -4.41 -7.19
CA GLU A 112 -4.18 -5.02 -7.87
C GLU A 112 -4.63 -6.27 -7.11
N ALA A 113 -5.91 -6.30 -6.74
CA ALA A 113 -6.56 -7.44 -6.12
C ALA A 113 -7.73 -7.93 -6.98
N ARG A 114 -7.73 -9.21 -7.37
CA ARG A 114 -8.79 -9.80 -8.19
C ARG A 114 -9.97 -10.24 -7.32
N ASP A 115 -11.05 -9.48 -7.39
CA ASP A 115 -12.30 -9.78 -6.66
C ASP A 115 -13.10 -10.92 -7.31
N GLY A 116 -12.92 -11.13 -8.62
CA GLY A 116 -13.57 -12.19 -9.39
C GLY A 116 -13.00 -12.30 -10.82
N PRO A 117 -13.56 -13.18 -11.68
CA PRO A 117 -13.02 -13.43 -13.02
C PRO A 117 -12.87 -12.17 -13.88
N HIS A 118 -13.77 -11.20 -13.68
CA HIS A 118 -13.83 -9.94 -14.45
C HIS A 118 -13.78 -8.68 -13.56
N SER A 119 -13.39 -8.81 -12.28
CA SER A 119 -13.35 -7.68 -11.35
C SER A 119 -11.98 -7.60 -10.68
N VAL A 120 -11.35 -6.42 -10.78
CA VAL A 120 -10.07 -6.10 -10.15
C VAL A 120 -10.23 -4.79 -9.40
N THR A 121 -9.96 -4.83 -8.10
CA THR A 121 -9.72 -3.64 -7.27
C THR A 121 -8.32 -3.13 -7.55
N VAL A 122 -8.20 -1.86 -7.93
CA VAL A 122 -6.92 -1.17 -8.06
C VAL A 122 -6.79 -0.17 -6.93
N GLN A 123 -5.75 -0.31 -6.11
CA GLN A 123 -5.49 0.57 -4.99
C GLN A 123 -4.14 1.26 -5.13
N TYR A 124 -4.14 2.58 -4.96
CA TYR A 124 -2.93 3.39 -4.92
C TYR A 124 -2.45 3.50 -3.48
N LEU A 125 -1.12 3.48 -3.31
CA LEU A 125 -0.46 3.68 -2.03
C LEU A 125 0.68 4.68 -2.18
N ALA A 126 0.92 5.44 -1.12
CA ALA A 126 2.07 6.32 -0.99
C ALA A 126 2.88 5.95 0.24
N LYS A 127 4.20 6.03 0.11
CA LYS A 127 5.13 5.87 1.22
C LYS A 127 5.18 7.18 1.99
N THR A 128 4.86 7.11 3.27
CA THR A 128 4.92 8.25 4.20
C THR A 128 5.99 7.99 5.25
N LYS A 129 6.26 8.98 6.12
CA LYS A 129 7.13 8.81 7.29
C LYS A 129 6.67 7.70 8.25
N ASP A 130 5.37 7.39 8.26
CA ASP A 130 4.77 6.38 9.14
C ASP A 130 4.63 5.01 8.44
N GLY A 131 5.14 4.88 7.21
CA GLY A 131 4.98 3.69 6.37
C GLY A 131 4.06 3.90 5.17
N TRP A 132 3.69 2.81 4.51
CA TRP A 132 2.77 2.84 3.37
C TRP A 132 1.35 3.17 3.83
N LYS A 133 0.68 4.07 3.11
CA LYS A 133 -0.72 4.44 3.34
C LYS A 133 -1.48 4.40 2.04
N VAL A 134 -2.77 4.12 2.12
CA VAL A 134 -3.68 4.15 0.98
C VAL A 134 -3.81 5.59 0.47
N ASP A 135 -3.55 5.80 -0.81
CA ASP A 135 -3.57 7.10 -1.49
C ASP A 135 -4.61 7.11 -2.64
N ILE A 136 -4.75 8.26 -3.29
CA ILE A 136 -5.52 8.43 -4.52
C ILE A 136 -4.66 8.18 -5.76
N ARG A 137 -5.31 8.04 -6.92
CA ARG A 137 -4.61 8.02 -8.21
C ARG A 137 -3.95 9.39 -8.44
N ARG A 138 -2.66 9.37 -8.77
CA ARG A 138 -1.90 10.54 -9.23
C ARG A 138 -1.84 10.60 -10.74
#